data_AF-M3H7R1-F1
#
_entry.id   AF-M3H7R1-F1
#
_cell.length_a   1.000
_cell.length_b   1.000
_cell.length_c   1.000
_cell.angle_alpha   90.00
_cell.angle_beta   90.00
_cell.angle_gamma   90.00
#
_symmetry.space_group_name_H-M   'P 1'
#
loop_
_entity.id
_entity.type
_entity.pdbx_description
1 polymer ?
#
loop_
_entity_poly.entity_id
_entity_poly.type
_entity_poly.pdbx_seq_one_letter_code
_entity_poly.pdbx_strand_id
1 'polypeptide(L)'
;MIESKNQSFFPNRFDCVVVGAGHAGSEAAYISSKGGARTLLITMNLDTIGQMSCNPAIGGIAKGHMVREVDALGGIMGKMIDNTGIQFKMLNTSKGPSVWAPRAQAEKKEYQLKVKHTLEAEKNLSIRQDTVEELIIENDQVIGVRTGRGFEIFTNHVILTTGTFLSSLVHIGTYQNENGRMCEPTVKGLSKSLAKYNLKLGRLKTGTPPRIHKNSVDLSVLTIQEGDSNPSPFLFPQIRLLENKFLVSLLIRMLRLTNSFMKI
;
A
#
# COMPACT_ATOMS: atom_id res chain seq x y z
N MET A 1 26.03 10.08 40.31
CA MET A 1 24.68 9.95 39.73
C MET A 1 24.48 11.11 38.79
N ILE A 2 24.70 10.89 37.49
CA ILE A 2 24.33 11.87 36.45
C ILE A 2 22.90 11.52 36.09
N GLU A 3 21.93 12.32 36.54
CA GLU A 3 20.57 12.28 35.99
C GLU A 3 20.68 12.64 34.50
N SER A 4 20.83 11.63 33.64
CA SER A 4 20.69 11.83 32.21
C SER A 4 19.24 12.20 31.96
N LYS A 5 18.92 13.50 31.86
CA LYS A 5 17.77 13.97 31.12
C LYS A 5 17.98 13.53 29.68
N ASN A 6 17.59 12.30 29.38
CA ASN A 6 17.64 11.69 28.07
C ASN A 6 16.49 12.31 27.25
N GLN A 7 16.53 13.63 27.05
CA GLN A 7 15.60 14.33 26.19
C GLN A 7 15.98 13.94 24.76
N SER A 8 15.26 12.95 24.24
CA SER A 8 15.29 12.62 22.82
C SER A 8 15.12 13.92 22.01
N PHE A 9 16.06 14.18 21.09
CA PHE A 9 15.98 15.30 20.14
C PHE A 9 14.70 15.24 19.29
N PHE A 10 14.15 14.04 19.10
CA PHE A 10 12.91 13.84 18.35
C PHE A 10 11.69 14.05 19.26
N PRO A 11 10.66 14.80 18.82
CA PRO A 11 9.44 15.00 19.59
C PRO A 11 8.79 13.65 19.88
N ASN A 12 8.34 13.46 21.11
CA ASN A 12 7.69 12.22 21.55
C ASN A 12 6.17 12.35 21.64
N ARG A 13 5.57 13.44 21.12
CA ARG A 13 4.11 13.65 21.13
C ARG A 13 3.62 14.14 19.78
N PHE A 14 2.58 13.49 19.27
CA PHE A 14 1.91 13.79 18.01
C PHE A 14 0.39 13.80 18.22
N ASP A 15 -0.32 14.41 17.29
CA ASP A 15 -1.78 14.46 17.33
C ASP A 15 -2.37 13.16 16.76
N CYS A 16 -1.65 12.55 15.80
CA CYS A 16 -1.95 11.26 15.18
C CYS A 16 -0.67 10.47 14.90
N VAL A 17 -0.69 9.15 15.14
CA VAL A 17 0.36 8.23 14.71
C VAL A 17 -0.24 7.20 13.74
N VAL A 18 0.35 7.08 12.56
CA VAL A 18 0.00 6.08 11.55
C VAL A 18 1.07 5.00 11.53
N VAL A 19 0.65 3.75 11.69
CA VAL A 19 1.55 2.58 11.72
C VAL A 19 1.44 1.82 10.40
N GLY A 20 2.55 1.78 9.67
CA GLY A 20 2.67 1.16 8.35
C GLY A 20 2.50 2.17 7.21
N ALA A 21 3.41 2.15 6.24
CA ALA A 21 3.38 3.04 5.07
C ALA A 21 2.92 2.33 3.78
N GLY A 22 1.96 1.41 3.92
CA GLY A 22 1.26 0.83 2.77
C GLY A 22 0.28 1.83 2.12
N HIS A 23 -0.54 1.36 1.18
CA HIS A 23 -1.53 2.22 0.51
C HIS A 23 -2.47 2.94 1.50
N ALA A 24 -3.04 2.19 2.46
CA ALA A 24 -3.92 2.76 3.47
C ALA A 24 -3.19 3.75 4.39
N GLY A 25 -1.99 3.39 4.87
CA GLY A 25 -1.21 4.26 5.76
C GLY A 25 -0.71 5.52 5.07
N SER A 26 -0.39 5.45 3.77
CA SER A 26 0.00 6.62 2.98
C SER A 26 -1.16 7.62 2.87
N GLU A 27 -2.36 7.16 2.53
CA GLU A 27 -3.56 8.02 2.48
C GLU A 27 -3.91 8.57 3.87
N ALA A 28 -3.91 7.73 4.90
CA ALA A 28 -4.23 8.13 6.26
C ALA A 28 -3.26 9.19 6.81
N ALA A 29 -1.96 9.00 6.58
CA ALA A 29 -0.93 9.94 7.01
C ALA A 29 -1.03 11.26 6.24
N TYR A 30 -1.23 11.19 4.92
CA TYR A 30 -1.38 12.38 4.09
C TYR A 30 -2.61 13.18 4.49
N ILE A 31 -3.80 12.56 4.55
CA ILE A 31 -5.06 13.25 4.86
C ILE A 31 -5.05 13.83 6.29
N SER A 32 -4.58 13.06 7.29
CA SER A 32 -4.48 13.56 8.67
C SER A 32 -3.58 14.79 8.76
N SER A 33 -2.43 14.72 8.08
CA SER A 33 -1.48 15.83 8.01
C SER A 33 -2.05 17.04 7.28
N LYS A 34 -2.74 16.81 6.15
CA LYS A 34 -3.40 17.85 5.35
C LYS A 34 -4.51 18.55 6.11
N GLY A 35 -5.23 17.81 6.95
CA GLY A 35 -6.24 18.33 7.88
C GLY A 35 -5.66 19.16 9.03
N GLY A 36 -4.33 19.30 9.13
CA GLY A 36 -3.65 20.12 10.14
C GLY A 36 -3.12 19.35 11.34
N ALA A 37 -3.37 18.04 11.45
CA ALA A 37 -2.85 17.23 12.54
C ALA A 37 -1.35 17.01 12.37
N ARG A 38 -0.57 17.27 13.42
CA ARG A 38 0.85 16.90 13.46
C ARG A 38 0.94 15.37 13.53
N THR A 39 1.26 14.78 12.39
CA THR A 39 1.13 13.34 12.16
C THR A 39 2.51 12.70 12.09
N LEU A 40 2.66 11.54 12.72
CA LEU A 40 3.85 10.69 12.55
C LEU A 40 3.48 9.41 11.80
N LEU A 41 4.13 9.16 10.67
CA LEU A 41 4.08 7.89 9.97
C LEU A 41 5.27 7.02 10.36
N ILE A 42 5.02 5.88 10.97
CA ILE A 42 6.06 4.91 11.35
C ILE A 42 6.02 3.72 10.39
N THR A 43 7.15 3.38 9.78
CA THR A 43 7.28 2.24 8.87
C THR A 43 8.57 1.48 9.10
N MET A 44 8.57 0.16 8.87
CA MET A 44 9.75 -0.69 9.06
C MET A 44 10.87 -0.36 8.07
N ASN A 45 10.50 0.10 6.87
CA ASN A 45 11.43 0.48 5.81
C ASN A 45 10.89 1.70 5.05
N LEU A 46 11.68 2.78 4.98
CA LEU A 46 11.35 4.00 4.24
C LEU A 46 11.38 3.78 2.72
N ASP A 47 12.13 2.80 2.25
CA ASP A 47 12.25 2.47 0.83
C ASP A 47 11.15 1.54 0.33
N THR A 48 10.19 1.17 1.19
CA THR A 48 9.00 0.38 0.82
C THR A 48 7.68 1.15 0.96
N ILE A 49 7.75 2.45 1.26
CA ILE A 49 6.60 3.38 1.28
C ILE A 49 5.87 3.32 -0.07
N GLY A 50 4.55 3.09 -0.05
CA GLY A 50 3.74 3.05 -1.26
C GLY A 50 4.00 1.86 -2.20
N GLN A 51 4.73 0.82 -1.76
CA GLN A 51 5.11 -0.31 -2.62
C GLN A 51 3.92 -1.17 -3.07
N MET A 52 3.84 -1.41 -4.37
CA MET A 52 2.87 -2.33 -5.01
C MET A 52 3.34 -3.79 -4.97
N SER A 53 2.98 -4.52 -3.91
CA SER A 53 3.45 -5.91 -3.70
C SER A 53 2.85 -6.95 -4.64
N CYS A 54 1.64 -6.71 -5.15
CA CYS A 54 0.92 -7.68 -5.97
C CYS A 54 0.90 -7.23 -7.45
N ASN A 55 -0.24 -6.75 -7.95
CA ASN A 55 -0.44 -6.35 -9.33
C ASN A 55 0.18 -4.96 -9.60
N PRO A 56 0.89 -4.73 -10.73
CA PRO A 56 1.26 -3.40 -11.21
C PRO A 56 0.05 -2.61 -11.76
N ALA A 57 -1.06 -2.52 -11.02
CA ALA A 57 -2.27 -1.86 -11.52
C ALA A 57 -3.10 -1.20 -10.41
N ILE A 58 -3.75 -0.09 -10.76
CA ILE A 58 -4.75 0.61 -9.94
C ILE A 58 -6.08 0.61 -10.70
N GLY A 59 -7.19 0.55 -9.96
CA GLY A 59 -8.53 0.50 -10.53
C GLY A 59 -8.99 -0.91 -10.93
N GLY A 60 -9.96 -0.97 -11.85
CA GLY A 60 -10.77 -2.15 -12.13
C GLY A 60 -12.23 -1.96 -11.68
N ILE A 61 -13.12 -2.92 -11.91
CA ILE A 61 -14.59 -2.74 -11.79
C ILE A 61 -15.02 -1.96 -10.54
N ALA A 62 -14.80 -2.51 -9.33
CA ALA A 62 -15.11 -1.79 -8.09
C ALA A 62 -13.99 -0.82 -7.69
N LYS A 63 -12.73 -1.19 -7.94
CA LYS A 63 -11.56 -0.45 -7.47
C LYS A 63 -11.40 0.92 -8.14
N GLY A 64 -11.82 1.06 -9.39
CA GLY A 64 -11.74 2.31 -10.14
C GLY A 64 -12.65 3.38 -9.57
N HIS A 65 -13.85 2.99 -9.14
CA HIS A 65 -14.78 3.86 -8.41
C HIS A 65 -14.16 4.31 -7.08
N MET A 66 -13.67 3.37 -6.26
CA MET A 66 -13.02 3.70 -4.99
C MET A 66 -11.82 4.65 -5.15
N VAL A 67 -11.02 4.50 -6.21
CA VAL A 67 -9.90 5.42 -6.46
C VAL A 67 -10.40 6.83 -6.74
N ARG A 68 -11.47 6.99 -7.54
CA ARG A 68 -12.08 8.30 -7.81
C ARG A 68 -12.72 8.91 -6.58
N GLU A 69 -13.33 8.11 -5.72
CA GLU A 69 -13.89 8.56 -4.45
C GLU A 69 -12.79 9.05 -3.49
N VAL A 70 -11.70 8.28 -3.36
CA VAL A 70 -10.52 8.69 -2.58
C VAL A 70 -9.95 10.00 -3.10
N ASP A 71 -9.83 10.13 -4.42
CA ASP A 71 -9.36 11.36 -5.07
C ASP A 71 -10.27 12.56 -4.80
N ALA A 72 -11.59 12.37 -4.92
CA ALA A 72 -12.59 13.40 -4.63
C ALA A 72 -12.56 13.87 -3.16
N LEU A 73 -12.15 13.00 -2.24
CA LEU A 73 -11.95 13.32 -0.82
C LEU A 73 -10.58 13.96 -0.52
N GLY A 74 -9.76 14.21 -1.54
CA GLY A 74 -8.45 14.84 -1.42
C GLY A 74 -7.29 13.87 -1.17
N GLY A 75 -7.51 12.56 -1.34
CA GLY A 75 -6.47 11.56 -1.31
C GLY A 75 -5.50 11.66 -2.49
N ILE A 76 -4.44 10.86 -2.46
CA ILE A 76 -3.34 10.96 -3.44
C ILE A 76 -3.37 9.87 -4.51
N MET A 77 -4.06 8.75 -4.30
CA MET A 77 -4.00 7.56 -5.17
C MET A 77 -4.32 7.87 -6.64
N GLY A 78 -5.38 8.65 -6.91
CA GLY A 78 -5.78 9.06 -8.27
C GLY A 78 -4.68 9.89 -8.95
N LYS A 79 -4.21 10.93 -8.28
CA LYS A 79 -3.07 11.74 -8.73
C LYS A 79 -1.79 10.91 -8.96
N MET A 80 -1.49 9.94 -8.10
CA MET A 80 -0.28 9.13 -8.25
C MET A 80 -0.37 8.25 -9.49
N ILE A 81 -1.48 7.55 -9.71
CA ILE A 81 -1.63 6.69 -10.88
C ILE A 81 -1.64 7.50 -12.18
N ASP A 82 -2.24 8.68 -12.22
CA ASP A 82 -2.23 9.53 -13.42
C ASP A 82 -0.82 10.02 -13.78
N ASN A 83 0.08 10.14 -12.79
CA ASN A 83 1.47 10.51 -13.04
C ASN A 83 2.35 9.34 -13.50
N THR A 84 2.09 8.14 -12.96
CA THR A 84 2.99 6.99 -13.08
C THR A 84 2.40 5.85 -13.90
N GLY A 85 1.18 6.04 -14.43
CA GLY A 85 0.50 5.09 -15.28
C GLY A 85 1.18 4.98 -16.65
N ILE A 86 1.21 3.76 -17.15
CA ILE A 86 1.83 3.39 -18.44
C ILE A 86 0.79 2.92 -19.47
N GLN A 87 -0.38 2.47 -18.99
CA GLN A 87 -1.50 2.07 -19.83
C GLN A 87 -2.81 2.34 -19.07
N PHE A 88 -3.76 3.04 -19.69
CA PHE A 88 -5.06 3.36 -19.12
C PHE A 88 -6.18 2.76 -19.98
N LYS A 89 -7.23 2.25 -19.33
CA LYS A 89 -8.38 1.61 -19.99
C LYS A 89 -9.65 1.79 -19.16
N MET A 90 -10.75 2.12 -19.82
CA MET A 90 -12.09 2.08 -19.27
C MET A 90 -12.68 0.68 -19.47
N LEU A 91 -13.07 0.04 -18.37
CA LEU A 91 -13.70 -1.27 -18.42
C LEU A 91 -15.22 -1.16 -18.62
N ASN A 92 -15.82 -2.18 -19.24
CA ASN A 92 -17.26 -2.29 -19.46
C ASN A 92 -17.89 -1.16 -20.31
N THR A 93 -17.13 -0.56 -21.23
CA THR A 93 -17.61 0.51 -22.12
C THR A 93 -18.75 0.10 -23.07
N SER A 94 -18.90 -1.19 -23.35
CA SER A 94 -20.04 -1.73 -24.11
C SER A 94 -21.37 -1.76 -23.33
N LYS A 95 -21.32 -1.48 -22.02
CA LYS A 95 -22.49 -1.37 -21.14
C LYS A 95 -22.74 0.10 -20.80
N GLY A 96 -23.83 0.38 -20.08
CA GLY A 96 -24.14 1.75 -19.67
C GLY A 96 -23.08 2.40 -18.75
N PRO A 97 -23.00 3.74 -18.70
CA PRO A 97 -21.98 4.47 -17.92
C PRO A 97 -21.94 4.13 -16.43
N SER A 98 -23.04 3.66 -15.85
CA SER A 98 -23.13 3.28 -14.43
C SER A 98 -22.24 2.11 -14.03
N VAL A 99 -21.73 1.33 -14.99
CA VAL A 99 -20.83 0.19 -14.74
C VAL A 99 -19.43 0.37 -15.32
N TRP A 100 -19.14 1.56 -15.85
CA TRP A 100 -17.82 1.90 -16.38
C TRP A 100 -16.83 2.05 -15.23
N ALA A 101 -15.63 1.49 -15.38
CA ALA A 101 -14.64 1.55 -14.32
C ALA A 101 -13.23 1.79 -14.87
N PRO A 102 -12.53 2.84 -14.41
CA PRO A 102 -11.18 3.11 -14.87
C PRO A 102 -10.21 2.06 -14.29
N ARG A 103 -9.23 1.69 -15.12
CA ARG A 103 -8.10 0.83 -14.74
C ARG A 103 -6.85 1.33 -15.41
N ALA A 104 -5.74 1.36 -14.67
CA ALA A 104 -4.44 1.63 -15.23
C ALA A 104 -3.39 0.63 -14.76
N GLN A 105 -2.45 0.31 -15.66
CA GLN A 105 -1.18 -0.30 -15.31
C GLN A 105 -0.23 0.80 -14.84
N ALA A 106 0.49 0.54 -13.77
CA ALA A 106 1.45 1.47 -13.17
C ALA A 106 2.88 1.01 -13.43
N GLU A 107 3.78 1.94 -13.71
CA GLU A 107 5.19 1.71 -13.44
C GLU A 107 5.37 1.67 -11.90
N LYS A 108 5.75 0.50 -11.38
CA LYS A 108 5.69 0.25 -9.93
C LYS A 108 6.67 1.09 -9.15
N LYS A 109 7.88 1.30 -9.67
CA LYS A 109 8.94 2.00 -8.96
C LYS A 109 8.68 3.50 -8.95
N GLU A 110 8.24 4.05 -10.07
CA GLU A 110 7.80 5.45 -10.19
C GLU A 110 6.60 5.72 -9.28
N TYR A 111 5.58 4.84 -9.27
CA TYR A 111 4.44 5.01 -8.35
C TYR A 111 4.91 5.09 -6.90
N GLN A 112 5.79 4.15 -6.53
CA GLN A 112 6.38 4.08 -5.20
C GLN A 112 7.13 5.37 -4.83
N LEU A 113 8.03 5.82 -5.71
CA LEU A 113 8.82 7.04 -5.52
C LEU A 113 7.93 8.27 -5.43
N LYS A 114 6.89 8.36 -6.27
CA LYS A 114 5.97 9.50 -6.27
C LYS A 114 5.16 9.58 -4.97
N VAL A 115 4.68 8.45 -4.46
CA VAL A 115 4.03 8.38 -3.14
C VAL A 115 5.00 8.85 -2.06
N LYS A 116 6.21 8.28 -2.00
CA LYS A 116 7.24 8.63 -1.01
C LYS A 116 7.53 10.14 -1.02
N HIS A 117 7.86 10.71 -2.18
CA HIS A 117 8.13 12.14 -2.31
C HIS A 117 6.93 13.02 -1.93
N THR A 118 5.70 12.57 -2.21
CA THR A 118 4.50 13.32 -1.84
C THR A 118 4.33 13.37 -0.32
N LEU A 119 4.58 12.27 0.38
CA LEU A 119 4.52 12.23 1.84
C LEU A 119 5.66 13.03 2.48
N GLU A 120 6.89 12.89 1.98
CA GLU A 120 8.06 13.61 2.49
C GLU A 120 7.96 15.13 2.32
N ALA A 121 7.18 15.60 1.34
CA ALA A 121 6.93 17.02 1.11
C ALA A 121 5.79 17.61 1.95
N GLU A 122 5.00 16.78 2.66
CA GLU A 122 3.85 17.28 3.43
C GLU A 122 4.29 17.87 4.77
N LYS A 123 3.95 19.14 5.00
CA LYS A 123 4.54 19.97 6.07
C LYS A 123 4.30 19.45 7.49
N ASN A 124 3.10 18.92 7.76
CA ASN A 124 2.73 18.45 9.09
C ASN A 124 2.98 16.94 9.28
N LEU A 125 3.71 16.30 8.36
CA LEU A 125 3.96 14.87 8.37
C LEU A 125 5.44 14.60 8.68
N SER A 126 5.70 13.93 9.78
CA SER A 126 7.01 13.33 10.06
C SER A 126 6.98 11.85 9.68
N ILE A 127 8.07 11.33 9.15
CA ILE A 127 8.21 9.91 8.80
C ILE A 127 9.38 9.33 9.58
N ARG A 128 9.17 8.16 10.19
CA ARG A 128 10.19 7.46 10.98
C ARG A 128 10.34 6.01 10.54
N GLN A 129 11.58 5.59 10.34
CA GLN A 129 11.90 4.17 10.21
C GLN A 129 11.97 3.51 11.57
N ASP A 130 10.95 2.74 11.94
CA ASP A 130 10.94 1.92 13.15
C ASP A 130 9.85 0.85 13.05
N THR A 131 9.88 -0.10 13.98
CA THR A 131 8.81 -1.09 14.13
C THR A 131 8.00 -0.74 15.37
N VAL A 132 6.68 -0.61 15.24
CA VAL A 132 5.80 -0.49 16.41
C VAL A 132 5.55 -1.89 16.97
N GLU A 133 5.85 -2.10 18.25
CA GLU A 133 5.73 -3.40 18.91
C GLU A 133 4.63 -3.41 19.99
N GLU A 134 4.18 -2.27 20.49
CA GLU A 134 3.16 -2.22 21.54
C GLU A 134 2.31 -0.95 21.46
N LEU A 135 1.01 -1.10 21.72
CA LEU A 135 0.12 0.03 22.03
C LEU A 135 0.20 0.33 23.53
N ILE A 136 0.31 1.61 23.87
CA ILE A 136 0.25 2.08 25.25
C ILE A 136 -1.20 2.50 25.51
N ILE A 137 -1.91 1.78 26.36
CA ILE A 137 -3.32 2.00 26.66
C ILE A 137 -3.49 2.14 28.17
N GLU A 138 -4.18 3.20 28.58
CA GLU A 138 -4.55 3.47 29.97
C GLU A 138 -6.05 3.75 30.03
N ASN A 139 -6.77 3.12 30.96
CA ASN A 139 -8.22 3.30 31.14
C ASN A 139 -9.02 3.16 29.83
N ASP A 140 -8.75 2.12 29.06
CA ASP A 140 -9.34 1.84 27.74
C ASP A 140 -9.12 2.94 26.67
N GLN A 141 -8.17 3.85 26.89
CA GLN A 141 -7.78 4.88 25.93
C GLN A 141 -6.34 4.68 25.48
N VAL A 142 -6.13 4.76 24.16
CA VAL A 142 -4.77 4.79 23.62
C VAL A 142 -4.11 6.11 24.00
N ILE A 143 -2.92 6.03 24.59
CA ILE A 143 -2.11 7.19 24.96
C ILE A 143 -0.79 7.24 24.19
N GLY A 144 -0.45 6.19 23.44
CA GLY A 144 0.72 6.17 22.59
C GLY A 144 1.06 4.80 22.00
N VAL A 145 2.24 4.72 21.43
CA VAL A 145 2.86 3.49 20.90
C VAL A 145 4.29 3.37 21.41
N ARG A 146 4.76 2.13 21.58
CA ARG A 146 6.15 1.81 21.86
C ARG A 146 6.77 1.09 20.67
N THR A 147 7.93 1.57 20.27
CA THR A 147 8.71 0.99 19.15
C THR A 147 9.59 -0.16 19.63
N GLY A 148 10.07 -0.99 18.70
CA GLY A 148 11.00 -2.10 18.98
C GLY A 148 12.35 -1.63 19.51
N ARG A 149 12.71 -0.36 19.32
CA ARG A 149 13.88 0.28 19.93
C ARG A 149 13.60 0.87 21.32
N GLY A 150 12.39 0.70 21.85
CA GLY A 150 12.00 1.17 23.19
C GLY A 150 11.56 2.63 23.25
N PHE A 151 11.46 3.35 22.12
CA PHE A 151 10.91 4.72 22.14
C PHE A 151 9.41 4.69 22.36
N GLU A 152 8.95 5.51 23.30
CA GLU A 152 7.54 5.79 23.54
C GLU A 152 7.13 7.07 22.82
N ILE A 153 6.06 6.98 22.05
CA ILE A 153 5.52 8.07 21.24
C ILE A 153 4.07 8.24 21.63
N PHE A 154 3.76 9.36 22.27
CA PHE A 154 2.46 9.67 22.83
C PHE A 154 1.51 10.28 21.79
N THR A 155 0.28 9.78 21.78
CA THR A 155 -0.83 10.25 20.95
C THR A 155 -2.13 9.67 21.47
N ASN A 156 -3.23 10.40 21.30
CA ASN A 156 -4.57 9.88 21.60
C ASN A 156 -5.22 9.20 20.38
N HIS A 157 -4.56 9.25 19.21
CA HIS A 157 -5.07 8.68 17.96
C HIS A 157 -3.98 7.84 17.28
N VAL A 158 -4.27 6.56 17.07
CA VAL A 158 -3.40 5.62 16.36
C VAL A 158 -4.17 4.97 15.22
N ILE A 159 -3.63 5.03 14.01
CA ILE A 159 -4.18 4.37 12.83
C ILE A 159 -3.29 3.17 12.48
N LEU A 160 -3.82 1.96 12.60
CA LEU A 160 -3.08 0.73 12.29
C LEU A 160 -3.31 0.30 10.84
N THR A 161 -2.25 0.28 10.04
CA THR A 161 -2.27 -0.15 8.62
C THR A 161 -1.17 -1.18 8.35
N THR A 162 -1.10 -2.19 9.20
CA THR A 162 -0.03 -3.21 9.27
C THR A 162 0.04 -4.14 8.05
N GLY A 163 -0.92 -4.06 7.13
CA GLY A 163 -0.91 -4.84 5.89
C GLY A 163 -0.76 -6.35 6.15
N THR A 164 0.19 -6.98 5.45
CA THR A 164 0.45 -8.42 5.57
C THR A 164 1.55 -8.76 6.58
N PHE A 165 1.89 -7.87 7.51
CA PHE A 165 3.07 -8.02 8.36
C PHE A 165 2.78 -8.57 9.77
N LEU A 166 1.54 -8.47 10.26
CA LEU A 166 1.17 -8.89 11.61
C LEU A 166 1.14 -10.42 11.73
N SER A 167 2.06 -11.01 12.51
CA SER A 167 2.18 -12.48 12.73
C SER A 167 2.03 -13.30 11.43
N SER A 168 2.78 -12.90 10.42
CA SER A 168 2.63 -13.32 9.03
C SER A 168 3.52 -14.51 8.68
N LEU A 169 3.03 -15.34 7.77
CA LEU A 169 3.74 -16.50 7.22
C LEU A 169 3.70 -16.45 5.68
N VAL A 170 4.85 -16.62 5.05
CA VAL A 170 4.98 -16.85 3.62
C VAL A 170 4.93 -18.36 3.36
N HIS A 171 4.18 -18.78 2.34
CA HIS A 171 4.06 -20.17 1.91
C HIS A 171 4.53 -20.34 0.47
N ILE A 172 5.45 -21.28 0.22
CA ILE A 172 5.91 -21.68 -1.12
C ILE A 172 5.93 -23.20 -1.19
N GLY A 173 4.86 -23.82 -1.69
CA GLY A 173 4.68 -25.27 -1.56
C GLY A 173 4.67 -25.68 -0.09
N THR A 174 5.58 -26.57 0.31
CA THR A 174 5.77 -26.99 1.71
C THR A 174 6.66 -26.03 2.51
N TYR A 175 7.41 -25.15 1.85
CA TYR A 175 8.25 -24.17 2.52
C TYR A 175 7.40 -23.10 3.22
N GLN A 176 7.76 -22.80 4.47
CA GLN A 176 7.15 -21.75 5.27
C GLN A 176 8.22 -20.88 5.91
N ASN A 177 8.00 -19.58 5.95
CA ASN A 177 8.89 -18.63 6.63
C ASN A 177 8.11 -17.46 7.25
N GLU A 178 8.58 -16.96 8.39
CA GLU A 178 7.99 -15.87 9.16
C GLU A 178 8.33 -14.50 8.56
N ASN A 179 7.63 -14.17 7.47
CA ASN A 179 7.84 -12.94 6.73
C ASN A 179 6.50 -12.27 6.41
N GLY A 180 6.49 -10.94 6.35
CA GLY A 180 5.32 -10.15 5.94
C GLY A 180 5.16 -10.06 4.43
N ARG A 181 6.30 -9.95 3.75
CA ARG A 181 6.45 -10.05 2.30
C ARG A 181 7.74 -10.81 2.03
N MET A 182 7.98 -11.23 0.79
CA MET A 182 9.23 -11.91 0.46
C MET A 182 10.43 -11.06 0.91
N CYS A 183 11.28 -11.63 1.77
CA CYS A 183 12.46 -10.96 2.34
C CYS A 183 12.18 -9.74 3.24
N GLU A 184 10.95 -9.54 3.72
CA GLU A 184 10.62 -8.52 4.72
C GLU A 184 10.09 -9.18 5.99
N PRO A 185 10.64 -8.88 7.18
CA PRO A 185 10.32 -9.61 8.41
C PRO A 185 8.87 -9.38 8.86
N THR A 186 8.32 -10.33 9.60
CA THR A 186 7.04 -10.16 10.30
C THR A 186 7.17 -9.31 11.57
N VAL A 187 6.06 -8.70 12.01
CA VAL A 187 5.94 -8.04 13.31
C VAL A 187 5.14 -8.94 14.26
N LYS A 188 5.77 -9.34 15.37
CA LYS A 188 5.17 -10.21 16.39
C LYS A 188 4.70 -9.46 17.63
N GLY A 189 5.44 -8.45 18.10
CA GLY A 189 5.10 -7.76 19.34
C GLY A 189 3.75 -7.06 19.24
N LEU A 190 3.49 -6.33 18.16
CA LEU A 190 2.21 -5.64 18.00
C LEU A 190 1.03 -6.61 17.98
N SER A 191 1.21 -7.80 17.40
CA SER A 191 0.19 -8.84 17.40
C SER A 191 -0.09 -9.34 18.83
N LYS A 192 0.95 -9.52 19.63
CA LYS A 192 0.83 -9.90 21.05
C LYS A 192 0.17 -8.78 21.86
N SER A 193 0.52 -7.52 21.59
CA SER A 193 -0.08 -6.35 22.22
C SER A 193 -1.58 -6.29 21.93
N LEU A 194 -2.01 -6.45 20.67
CA LEU A 194 -3.42 -6.48 20.29
C LEU A 194 -4.19 -7.65 20.91
N ALA A 195 -3.55 -8.81 21.07
CA ALA A 195 -4.15 -9.99 21.69
C ALA A 195 -4.43 -9.83 23.20
N LYS A 196 -3.80 -8.85 23.87
CA LYS A 196 -4.12 -8.52 25.27
C LYS A 196 -5.52 -7.91 25.42
N TYR A 197 -6.05 -7.34 24.34
CA TYR A 197 -7.38 -6.72 24.32
C TYR A 197 -8.40 -7.72 23.77
N ASN A 198 -9.68 -7.51 24.08
CA ASN A 198 -10.78 -8.41 23.71
C ASN A 198 -11.14 -8.34 22.20
N LEU A 199 -10.11 -8.42 21.34
CA LEU A 199 -10.21 -8.40 19.89
C LEU A 199 -10.15 -9.83 19.36
N LYS A 200 -11.09 -10.17 18.47
CA LYS A 200 -11.06 -11.44 17.74
C LYS A 200 -10.02 -11.36 16.62
N LEU A 201 -8.88 -12.02 16.80
CA LEU A 201 -7.84 -12.11 15.77
C LEU A 201 -8.09 -13.32 14.87
N GLY A 202 -8.10 -13.09 13.55
CA GLY A 202 -8.22 -14.12 12.52
C GLY A 202 -7.01 -14.13 11.58
N ARG A 203 -6.91 -15.16 10.74
CA ARG A 203 -5.86 -15.25 9.70
C ARG A 203 -6.51 -15.28 8.32
N LEU A 204 -5.97 -14.46 7.43
CA LEU A 204 -6.30 -14.45 6.01
C LEU A 204 -5.08 -14.90 5.20
N LYS A 205 -5.32 -15.54 4.05
CA LYS A 205 -4.28 -15.96 3.13
C LYS A 205 -4.56 -15.42 1.74
N THR A 206 -3.53 -14.86 1.12
CA THR A 206 -3.57 -14.34 -0.26
C THR A 206 -2.38 -14.85 -1.04
N GLY A 207 -2.56 -15.12 -2.32
CA GLY A 207 -1.50 -15.51 -3.24
C GLY A 207 -1.02 -14.37 -4.12
N THR A 208 0.18 -14.50 -4.66
CA THR A 208 0.70 -13.63 -5.72
C THR A 208 1.36 -14.51 -6.79
N PRO A 209 1.22 -14.19 -8.09
CA PRO A 209 1.85 -14.99 -9.14
C PRO A 209 3.39 -14.90 -9.11
N PRO A 210 4.11 -15.88 -9.66
CA PRO A 210 5.56 -15.77 -9.85
C PRO A 210 5.89 -14.60 -10.80
N ARG A 211 7.11 -14.08 -10.70
CA ARG A 211 7.62 -13.02 -11.58
C ARG A 211 8.51 -13.69 -12.61
N ILE A 212 8.21 -13.47 -13.88
CA ILE A 212 8.89 -14.10 -15.00
C ILE A 212 9.78 -13.08 -15.72
N HIS A 213 10.91 -13.55 -16.25
CA HIS A 213 11.82 -12.70 -17.01
C HIS A 213 11.22 -12.41 -18.40
N LYS A 214 11.16 -11.14 -18.82
CA LYS A 214 10.52 -10.76 -20.10
C LYS A 214 11.12 -11.50 -21.29
N ASN A 215 12.46 -11.62 -21.35
CA ASN A 215 13.15 -12.23 -22.49
C ASN A 215 13.02 -13.77 -22.52
N SER A 216 12.42 -14.40 -21.51
CA SER A 216 12.13 -15.84 -21.53
C SER A 216 10.71 -16.14 -22.05
N VAL A 217 9.99 -15.14 -22.56
CA VAL A 217 8.62 -15.28 -23.07
C VAL A 217 8.62 -15.00 -24.56
N ASP A 218 8.13 -15.95 -25.36
CA ASP A 218 7.82 -15.70 -26.76
C ASP A 218 6.58 -14.81 -26.86
N LEU A 219 6.78 -13.55 -27.28
CA LEU A 219 5.70 -12.58 -27.39
C LEU A 219 4.92 -12.72 -28.70
N SER A 220 5.47 -13.42 -29.71
CA SER A 220 4.88 -13.53 -31.05
C SER A 220 3.59 -14.36 -31.06
N VAL A 221 3.45 -15.27 -30.11
CA VAL A 221 2.28 -16.14 -29.94
C VAL A 221 1.20 -15.53 -29.06
N LEU A 222 1.40 -14.30 -28.55
CA LEU A 222 0.51 -13.64 -27.60
C LEU A 222 -0.37 -12.59 -28.25
N THR A 223 -1.57 -12.37 -27.70
CA THR A 223 -2.46 -11.31 -28.17
C THR A 223 -2.17 -10.00 -27.44
N ILE A 224 -1.91 -8.95 -28.22
CA ILE A 224 -1.73 -7.58 -27.75
C ILE A 224 -3.03 -7.00 -27.20
N GLN A 225 -2.96 -6.39 -26.02
CA GLN A 225 -4.04 -5.64 -25.38
C GLN A 225 -3.58 -4.22 -25.11
N GLU A 226 -4.03 -3.30 -25.95
CA GLU A 226 -3.76 -1.87 -25.85
C GLU A 226 -4.66 -1.17 -24.82
N GLY A 227 -4.22 0.03 -24.41
CA GLY A 227 -5.06 0.96 -23.65
C GLY A 227 -6.04 1.68 -24.57
N ASP A 228 -6.83 2.59 -24.01
CA ASP A 228 -7.75 3.41 -24.79
C ASP A 228 -6.97 4.48 -25.58
N SER A 229 -7.43 4.80 -26.79
CA SER A 229 -6.81 5.84 -27.64
C SER A 229 -6.91 7.24 -27.02
N ASN A 230 -7.99 7.52 -26.32
CA ASN A 230 -8.18 8.73 -25.52
C ASN A 230 -8.41 8.34 -24.04
N PRO A 231 -7.33 8.13 -23.27
CA PRO A 231 -7.43 7.63 -21.91
C PRO A 231 -8.05 8.66 -20.96
N SER A 232 -8.96 8.21 -20.09
CA SER A 232 -9.58 9.04 -19.06
C SER A 232 -8.74 9.06 -17.78
N PRO A 233 -8.53 10.23 -17.15
CA PRO A 233 -7.84 10.33 -15.87
C PRO A 233 -8.65 9.72 -14.72
N PHE A 234 -7.91 9.32 -13.67
CA PHE A 234 -8.50 9.02 -12.38
C PHE A 234 -8.79 10.30 -11.60
N LEU A 235 -7.94 11.32 -11.73
CA LEU A 235 -8.04 12.61 -11.05
C LEU A 235 -9.23 13.43 -11.56
N PHE A 236 -10.01 14.00 -10.65
CA PHE A 236 -11.09 14.95 -10.95
C PHE A 236 -10.82 16.30 -10.24
N PRO A 237 -11.06 17.49 -10.85
CA PRO A 237 -11.64 17.80 -12.17
C PRO A 237 -10.60 18.11 -13.26
N GLN A 238 -9.32 17.76 -13.06
CA GLN A 238 -8.27 18.18 -14.00
C GLN A 238 -8.40 17.48 -15.36
N ILE A 239 -8.56 18.29 -16.41
CA ILE A 239 -8.39 17.88 -17.80
C ILE A 239 -6.89 17.79 -18.06
N ARG A 240 -6.25 16.75 -17.53
CA ARG A 240 -4.89 16.42 -17.93
C ARG A 240 -4.97 15.46 -19.12
N LEU A 241 -4.29 15.81 -20.21
CA LEU A 241 -4.07 14.87 -21.29
C LEU A 241 -3.18 13.74 -20.77
N LEU A 242 -3.75 12.54 -20.73
CA LEU A 242 -3.01 11.32 -20.45
C LEU A 242 -2.54 10.74 -21.78
N GLU A 243 -1.32 10.22 -21.78
CA GLU A 243 -0.75 9.49 -22.90
C GLU A 243 -0.29 8.12 -22.42
N ASN A 244 -0.60 7.07 -23.18
CA ASN A 244 -0.12 5.73 -22.89
C ASN A 244 1.38 5.64 -23.25
N LYS A 245 2.23 5.53 -22.24
CA LYS A 245 3.70 5.63 -22.35
C LYS A 245 4.40 4.33 -22.79
N PHE A 246 3.79 3.52 -23.64
CA PHE A 246 4.36 2.26 -24.15
C PHE A 246 4.44 1.13 -23.12
N LEU A 247 3.30 0.49 -22.86
CA LEU A 247 3.30 -0.93 -22.51
C LEU A 247 1.99 -1.58 -22.92
N VAL A 248 2.12 -2.58 -23.78
CA VAL A 248 1.04 -3.46 -24.22
C VAL A 248 0.91 -4.58 -23.21
N SER A 249 -0.29 -4.75 -22.64
CA SER A 249 -0.59 -5.96 -21.88
C SER A 249 -0.70 -7.14 -22.86
N LEU A 250 -0.23 -8.32 -22.49
CA LEU A 250 -0.31 -9.51 -23.34
C LEU A 250 -1.28 -10.51 -22.75
N LEU A 251 -2.14 -11.09 -23.59
CA LEU A 251 -3.13 -12.07 -23.20
C LEU A 251 -2.70 -13.47 -23.65
N ILE A 252 -2.72 -14.41 -22.70
CA ILE A 252 -2.58 -15.85 -22.92
C ILE A 252 -3.69 -16.60 -22.17
N ARG A 253 -4.07 -17.78 -22.66
CA ARG A 253 -5.04 -18.67 -22.01
C ARG A 253 -4.33 -19.93 -21.50
N MET A 254 -4.73 -20.40 -20.33
CA MET A 254 -4.29 -21.69 -19.82
C MET A 254 -4.86 -22.84 -20.66
N LEU A 255 -4.00 -23.82 -20.96
CA LEU A 255 -4.40 -25.04 -21.67
C LEU A 255 -4.81 -26.14 -20.68
N ARG A 256 -5.57 -27.13 -21.17
CA ARG A 256 -5.98 -28.30 -20.37
C ARG A 256 -4.79 -29.02 -19.73
N LEU A 257 -3.66 -29.07 -20.42
CA LEU A 257 -2.43 -29.69 -19.92
C LEU A 257 -1.89 -29.00 -18.66
N THR A 258 -1.99 -27.66 -18.58
CA THR A 258 -1.58 -26.91 -17.39
C THR A 258 -2.40 -27.29 -16.15
N ASN A 259 -3.69 -27.59 -16.32
CA ASN A 259 -4.53 -28.06 -15.22
C ASN A 259 -4.11 -29.43 -14.69
N SER A 260 -3.61 -30.32 -15.56
CA SER A 260 -3.10 -31.62 -15.13
C SER A 260 -1.86 -31.49 -14.24
N PHE A 261 -0.99 -30.51 -14.52
CA PHE A 261 0.19 -30.23 -13.68
C PHE A 261 -0.15 -29.58 -12.33
N MET A 262 -1.29 -28.88 -12.21
CA MET A 262 -1.72 -28.24 -10.96
C MET A 262 -2.53 -29.15 -10.02
N LYS A 263 -2.84 -30.39 -10.43
CA LYS A 263 -3.63 -31.34 -9.62
C LYS A 263 -2.81 -32.17 -8.64
N ILE A 264 -1.56 -31.79 -8.42
CA ILE A 264 -0.64 -32.41 -7.46
C ILE A 264 -0.79 -31.71 -6.11
#